data_AF-A0A451BTE1-F1
#
_entry.id   AF-A0A451BTE1-F1
#
_cell.length_a   1.000
_cell.length_b   1.000
_cell.length_c   1.000
_cell.angle_alpha   90.00
_cell.angle_beta   90.00
_cell.angle_gamma   90.00
#
_symmetry.space_group_name_H-M   'P 1'
#
loop_
_entity.id
_entity.type
_entity.pdbx_description
1 polymer ?
#
loop_
_entity_poly.entity_id
_entity_poly.type
_entity_poly.pdbx_seq_one_letter_code
_entity_poly.pdbx_strand_id
1 'polypeptide(L)' 'PRMMSDVNGDGMADVVGFANDGVYVALSTGSGFTNPSRWVNSYGHSAGGWSIDYHPRMMSDVNGDGMADV' A
#
# COMPACT_ATOMS: atom_id res chain seq x y z
N PRO A 1 7.08 -6.46 -0.50
CA PRO A 1 5.87 -7.26 -0.19
C PRO A 1 4.66 -6.70 -0.97
N ARG A 2 3.58 -7.47 -1.07
CA ARG A 2 2.29 -7.00 -1.61
C ARG A 2 1.18 -7.30 -0.60
N MET A 3 0.23 -6.39 -0.47
CA MET A 3 -0.91 -6.49 0.44
C MET A 3 -2.20 -6.13 -0.28
N MET A 4 -3.33 -6.52 0.30
CA MET A 4 -4.65 -6.13 -0.18
C MET A 4 -5.47 -5.52 0.96
N SER A 5 -5.92 -4.28 0.80
CA SER A 5 -6.72 -3.54 1.77
C SER A 5 -7.41 -2.36 1.10
N ASP A 6 -8.54 -1.91 1.62
CA ASP A 6 -9.21 -0.70 1.14
C ASP A 6 -8.43 0.52 1.64
N VAL A 7 -7.81 1.27 0.73
CA VAL A 7 -6.98 2.45 1.07
C VAL A 7 -7.58 3.75 0.56
N ASN A 8 -8.79 3.71 0.00
CA ASN A 8 -9.48 4.89 -0.54
C ASN A 8 -10.91 5.05 0.01
N GLY A 9 -11.39 4.12 0.82
CA GLY A 9 -12.69 4.13 1.51
C GLY A 9 -13.87 3.80 0.61
N ASP A 10 -13.66 3.15 -0.55
CA ASP A 10 -14.74 2.80 -1.47
C ASP A 10 -15.41 1.43 -1.17
N GLY A 11 -14.92 0.74 -0.13
CA GLY A 11 -15.40 -0.57 0.29
C GLY A 11 -14.79 -1.73 -0.49
N MET A 12 -13.81 -1.50 -1.36
CA MET A 12 -13.12 -2.52 -2.14
C MET A 12 -11.65 -2.62 -1.73
N ALA A 13 -11.11 -3.85 -1.71
CA ALA A 13 -9.70 -4.04 -1.42
C ALA A 13 -8.82 -3.66 -2.64
N ASP A 14 -7.86 -2.77 -2.41
CA ASP A 14 -6.86 -2.33 -3.39
C ASP A 14 -5.57 -3.14 -3.29
N VAL A 15 -4.73 -3.13 -4.34
CA VAL A 15 -3.39 -3.71 -4.28
C VAL A 15 -2.38 -2.66 -3.83
N VAL A 16 -1.69 -2.95 -2.73
CA VAL A 16 -0.59 -2.13 -2.21
C VAL A 16 0.74 -2.87 -2.38
N GLY A 17 1.67 -2.25 -3.11
CA GLY A 17 2.98 -2.79 -3.43
C GLY A 17 4.11 -1.96 -2.84
N PHE A 18 4.94 -2.59 -2.01
CA PHE A 18 6.15 -1.96 -1.49
C PHE A 18 7.33 -2.23 -2.42
N ALA A 19 7.72 -1.19 -3.16
CA ALA A 19 8.82 -1.19 -4.12
C ALA A 19 10.12 -0.67 -3.47
N ASN A 20 11.19 -0.61 -4.26
CA ASN A 20 12.47 -0.08 -3.78
C ASN A 20 12.41 1.42 -3.49
N ASP A 21 11.62 2.17 -4.25
CA ASP A 21 11.57 3.64 -4.21
C ASP A 21 10.28 4.22 -3.61
N GLY A 22 9.39 3.37 -3.08
CA GLY A 22 8.17 3.83 -2.42
C GLY A 22 7.06 2.79 -2.36
N VAL A 23 5.85 3.27 -2.09
CA VAL A 23 4.63 2.46 -2.07
C VAL A 23 3.75 2.81 -3.27
N TYR A 24 3.38 1.78 -4.01
CA TYR A 24 2.51 1.86 -5.18
C TYR A 24 1.14 1.28 -4.86
N VAL A 25 0.10 1.94 -5.36
CA VAL A 25 -1.29 1.52 -5.21
C VAL A 25 -1.92 1.34 -6.58
N ALA A 26 -2.60 0.21 -6.76
CA ALA A 26 -3.51 -0.05 -7.86
C ALA A 26 -4.92 -0.21 -7.30
N LEU A 27 -5.81 0.73 -7.62
CA LEU A 27 -7.15 0.77 -7.08
C LEU A 27 -8.03 -0.32 -7.70
N SER A 28 -8.90 -0.92 -6.90
CA SER A 28 -9.91 -1.85 -7.40
C SER A 28 -10.89 -1.12 -8.32
N THR A 29 -11.34 -1.82 -9.35
CA THR A 29 -12.47 -1.37 -10.20
C THR A 29 -13.70 -2.27 -10.02
N GLY A 30 -13.67 -3.17 -9.04
CA GLY A 30 -14.67 -4.23 -8.82
C GLY A 30 -14.57 -5.41 -9.79
N SER A 31 -13.79 -5.30 -10.88
CA SER A 31 -13.55 -6.37 -11.87
C SER A 31 -12.09 -6.55 -12.24
N GLY A 32 -11.21 -5.69 -11.72
CA GLY A 32 -9.78 -5.66 -11.97
C GLY A 32 -9.14 -4.55 -11.14
N PHE A 33 -7.98 -4.08 -11.59
CA PHE A 33 -7.24 -3.01 -10.93
C PHE A 33 -6.79 -1.94 -11.93
N THR A 34 -6.69 -0.70 -11.47
CA THR A 34 -6.08 0.38 -12.25
C THR A 34 -4.59 0.10 -12.48
N ASN A 35 -3.95 0.86 -13.39
CA ASN A 35 -2.50 0.85 -13.45
C ASN A 35 -1.92 1.37 -12.11
N PRO A 36 -0.88 0.72 -11.54
CA PRO A 36 -0.32 1.17 -10.28
C PRO A 36 0.28 2.58 -10.38
N SER A 37 0.14 3.36 -9.31
CA SER A 37 0.73 4.69 -9.18
C SER A 37 1.41 4.83 -7.82
N ARG A 38 2.50 5.61 -7.73
CA ARG A 38 3.21 5.81 -6.47
C ARG A 38 2.46 6.82 -5.63
N TRP A 39 2.04 6.42 -4.43
CA TRP A 39 1.31 7.28 -3.49
C TRP A 39 2.20 7.78 -2.37
N VAL A 40 3.18 6.96 -1.96
CA VAL A 40 4.08 7.27 -0.86
C VAL A 40 5.54 7.16 -1.32
N ASN A 41 6.35 8.15 -0.99
CA ASN A 41 7.77 8.25 -1.40
C ASN A 41 8.74 7.58 -0.41
N SER A 42 8.23 6.86 0.58
CA SER A 42 8.99 6.21 1.67
C SER A 42 8.64 4.71 1.75
N TYR A 43 9.16 4.02 2.78
CA TYR A 43 8.92 2.59 3.05
C TYR A 43 9.51 1.62 2.01
N GLY A 44 10.42 2.13 1.17
CA GLY A 44 11.20 1.35 0.21
C GLY A 44 12.65 1.17 0.67
N HIS A 45 13.35 0.21 0.05
CA HIS A 45 14.76 -0.04 0.35
C HIS A 45 15.64 1.18 0.06
N SER A 46 15.50 1.77 -1.12
CA SER A 46 16.18 3.01 -1.52
C SER A 46 15.46 4.27 -1.00
N ALA A 47 14.27 4.10 -0.43
CA ALA A 47 13.42 5.16 0.10
C ALA A 47 13.22 5.00 1.62
N GLY A 48 14.33 5.06 2.36
CA GLY A 48 14.35 4.97 3.82
C GLY A 48 14.98 3.69 4.40
N GLY A 49 15.60 2.83 3.60
CA GLY A 49 16.37 1.66 4.09
C GLY A 49 15.53 0.44 4.44
N TRP A 50 14.26 0.39 4.01
CA TRP A 50 13.34 -0.69 4.40
C TRP A 50 13.66 -2.01 3.69
N SER A 51 13.79 -3.08 4.48
CA SER A 51 14.11 -4.43 4.01
C SER A 51 13.14 -5.45 4.59
N ILE A 52 12.90 -6.55 3.88
CA ILE A 52 11.91 -7.54 4.33
C ILE A 52 12.37 -8.30 5.57
N ASP A 53 13.69 -8.48 5.75
CA ASP A 53 14.26 -9.26 6.85
C ASP A 53 14.20 -8.51 8.19
N TYR A 54 14.20 -7.18 8.17
CA TYR A 54 14.29 -6.34 9.38
C TYR A 54 13.09 -5.43 9.58
N HIS A 55 12.34 -5.13 8.51
CA HIS A 55 11.27 -4.14 8.51
C HIS A 55 9.99 -4.74 7.91
N PRO A 56 9.30 -5.63 8.65
CA PRO A 56 7.98 -6.08 8.26
C PRO A 56 7.06 -4.86 8.16
N ARG A 57 6.20 -4.87 7.16
CA ARG A 57 5.17 -3.84 6.95
C ARG A 57 3.81 -4.51 7.15
N MET A 58 2.85 -3.76 7.63
CA MET A 58 1.47 -4.19 7.85
C MET A 58 0.55 -3.03 7.44
N MET A 59 -0.71 -3.35 7.17
CA MET A 59 -1.73 -2.34 6.90
C MET A 59 -2.86 -2.50 7.91
N SER A 60 -3.37 -1.39 8.44
CA SER A 60 -4.54 -1.34 9.31
C SER A 60 -5.11 0.06 9.31
N ASP A 61 -6.42 0.21 9.43
CA ASP A 61 -7.01 1.50 9.80
C ASP A 61 -6.59 1.81 11.24
N VAL A 62 -5.72 2.81 11.41
CA VAL A 62 -5.23 3.22 12.74
C VAL A 62 -5.90 4.50 13.23
N ASN A 63 -6.60 5.21 12.36
CA ASN A 63 -7.13 6.53 12.63
C ASN A 63 -8.68 6.54 12.74
N GLY A 64 -9.34 5.47 12.30
CA GLY A 64 -10.78 5.26 12.35
C GLY A 64 -11.56 5.86 11.17
N ASP A 65 -10.93 6.19 10.05
CA ASP A 65 -11.58 6.74 8.86
C ASP A 65 -12.12 5.68 7.89
N GLY A 66 -11.90 4.39 8.20
CA GLY A 66 -12.32 3.27 7.37
C GLY A 66 -11.37 2.96 6.22
N MET A 67 -10.21 3.62 6.14
CA MET A 67 -9.14 3.36 5.18
C MET A 67 -7.96 2.72 5.88
N ALA A 68 -7.29 1.77 5.24
CA ALA A 68 -6.10 1.16 5.82
C ALA A 68 -4.87 2.06 5.65
N ASP A 69 -4.15 2.28 6.76
CA ASP A 69 -2.91 3.03 6.84
C ASP A 69 -1.66 2.14 6.78
N VAL A 70 -0.50 2.77 6.55
CA VAL A 70 0.84 2.13 6.50
C VAL A 70 1.89 2.77 7.39
#